data_AF-A0A6I1GHJ8-F1
#
_entry.id   AF-A0A6I1GHJ8-F1
#
_cell.length_a   1.000
_cell.length_b   1.000
_cell.length_c   1.000
_cell.angle_alpha   90.00
_cell.angle_beta   90.00
_cell.angle_gamma   90.00
#
_symmetry.space_group_name_H-M   'P 1'
#
loop_
_entity.id
_entity.type
_entity.pdbx_description
1 polymer ?
#
loop_
_entity_poly.entity_id
_entity_poly.type
_entity_poly.pdbx_seq_one_letter_code
_entity_poly.pdbx_strand_id
1 'polypeptide(L)'
;MTSSAMASAAITSPGIPIRNVYYMLSYAFQILQERQYRKLATEPFDNIADLCAAILIQGMTAQIKRGLSREYVPHTDELDSPRGKIEITESVRKATLSRKRLVCTVDDFTVDSRPNRIIKSTMLLLVHADISPNRKTRLRRLIACLNGVGRTDLRRTDWHIRFDRNNETYRMLIGICYLAVKGLLQSSQPGKALLMDFLDDQQMHRIYEKFLYGYYSREWQGRISTTHHRIPWMCSAGEGLPVMQPDVVLDDGRDVLIIDAKYYTRTMQRNFGSYTMHSANMYQMFTYVKNKTAQLAARGNEHAVSGLLLYAKTDEERQPDGEFDMGGNRIAVRTLDLNQDFRGIASQLDDIVTRYFPD
;
A
#
# COMPACT_ATOMS: atom_id res chain seq x y z
N MET A 1 38.16 -15.97 20.67
CA MET A 1 38.32 -14.79 19.80
C MET A 1 37.17 -14.76 18.82
N THR A 2 36.47 -13.61 18.79
CA THR A 2 35.41 -13.18 17.86
C THR A 2 34.20 -14.09 17.66
N SER A 3 33.36 -14.17 18.70
CA SER A 3 31.92 -14.38 18.54
C SER A 3 31.32 -13.09 17.98
N SER A 4 30.99 -13.08 16.69
CA SER A 4 30.19 -12.03 16.06
C SER A 4 28.78 -12.06 16.67
N ALA A 5 28.49 -11.13 17.56
CA ALA A 5 27.13 -10.87 18.00
C ALA A 5 26.35 -10.33 16.80
N MET A 6 25.55 -11.19 16.15
CA MET A 6 24.50 -10.71 15.26
C MET A 6 23.58 -9.82 16.10
N ALA A 7 23.54 -8.53 15.79
CA ALA A 7 22.53 -7.65 16.33
C ALA A 7 21.16 -8.24 15.95
N SER A 8 20.35 -8.59 16.95
CA SER A 8 18.99 -9.08 16.76
C SER A 8 18.23 -8.09 15.88
N ALA A 9 17.96 -8.47 14.62
CA ALA A 9 17.16 -7.66 13.73
C ALA A 9 15.78 -7.50 14.38
N ALA A 10 15.25 -6.27 14.39
CA ALA A 10 13.89 -6.08 14.88
C ALA A 10 12.90 -6.71 13.89
N ILE A 11 12.01 -7.53 14.45
CA ILE A 11 11.12 -8.46 13.75
C ILE A 11 9.67 -8.01 14.00
N THR A 12 8.81 -8.15 12.99
CA THR A 12 7.35 -7.97 13.12
C THR A 12 6.73 -9.21 13.80
N SER A 13 5.54 -9.13 14.38
CA SER A 13 4.66 -10.32 14.49
C SER A 13 4.02 -10.49 13.10
N PRO A 14 4.26 -11.54 12.27
CA PRO A 14 4.62 -12.94 12.53
C PRO A 14 6.04 -13.36 12.04
N GLY A 15 7.10 -12.70 12.50
CA GLY A 15 8.47 -13.10 12.21
C GLY A 15 9.18 -12.34 11.07
N ILE A 16 8.57 -11.32 10.46
CA ILE A 16 9.16 -10.64 9.28
C ILE A 16 10.18 -9.57 9.72
N PRO A 17 11.43 -9.58 9.23
CA PRO A 17 12.37 -8.49 9.48
C PRO A 17 11.82 -7.16 8.95
N ILE A 18 11.92 -6.07 9.73
CA ILE A 18 11.42 -4.75 9.31
C ILE A 18 12.07 -4.28 8.00
N ARG A 19 13.31 -4.69 7.76
CA ARG A 19 14.00 -4.45 6.49
C ARG A 19 13.26 -5.06 5.30
N ASN A 20 12.63 -6.22 5.46
CA ASN A 20 11.85 -6.86 4.40
C ASN A 20 10.52 -6.14 4.19
N VAL A 21 9.93 -5.58 5.25
CA VAL A 21 8.78 -4.66 5.11
C VAL A 21 9.15 -3.44 4.28
N TYR A 22 10.34 -2.86 4.47
CA TYR A 22 10.84 -1.78 3.61
C TYR A 22 10.95 -2.23 2.14
N TYR A 23 11.51 -3.42 1.88
CA TYR A 23 11.58 -3.94 0.52
C TYR A 23 10.21 -4.12 -0.11
N MET A 24 9.25 -4.72 0.62
CA MET A 24 7.86 -4.86 0.17
C MET A 24 7.24 -3.50 -0.17
N LEU A 25 7.39 -2.51 0.73
CA LEU A 25 6.94 -1.14 0.49
C LEU A 25 7.64 -0.52 -0.73
N SER A 26 8.90 -0.85 -0.98
CA SER A 26 9.66 -0.28 -2.10
C SER A 26 9.14 -0.71 -3.46
N TYR A 27 8.62 -1.94 -3.57
CA TYR A 27 7.94 -2.42 -4.77
C TYR A 27 6.48 -1.96 -4.83
N ALA A 28 5.80 -1.89 -3.69
CA ALA A 28 4.43 -1.37 -3.61
C ALA A 28 4.35 0.13 -3.94
N PHE A 29 5.40 0.90 -3.61
CA PHE A 29 5.57 2.32 -3.90
C PHE A 29 6.90 2.54 -4.60
N GLN A 30 6.92 2.39 -5.93
CA GLN A 30 8.15 2.47 -6.76
C GLN A 30 9.02 3.72 -6.50
N ILE A 31 8.43 4.83 -6.04
CA ILE A 31 9.17 6.05 -5.65
C ILE A 31 10.24 5.78 -4.57
N LEU A 32 10.06 4.77 -3.71
CA LEU A 32 11.02 4.38 -2.67
C LEU A 32 12.27 3.69 -3.23
N GLN A 33 12.30 3.35 -4.52
CA GLN A 33 13.49 2.81 -5.20
C GLN A 33 14.35 3.92 -5.81
N GLU A 34 13.88 5.18 -5.79
CA GLU A 34 14.65 6.34 -6.24
C GLU A 34 15.94 6.55 -5.42
N ARG A 35 16.93 7.23 -6.05
CA ARG A 35 18.25 7.49 -5.44
C ARG A 35 18.17 8.10 -4.04
N GLN A 36 17.17 8.94 -3.79
CA GLN A 36 17.00 9.62 -2.51
C GLN A 36 16.64 8.69 -1.34
N TYR A 37 16.07 7.51 -1.59
CA TYR A 37 15.69 6.54 -0.56
C TYR A 37 16.67 5.36 -0.43
N ARG A 38 17.62 5.20 -1.36
CA ARG A 38 18.58 4.07 -1.35
C ARG A 38 19.29 3.84 -0.02
N LYS A 39 19.58 4.92 0.73
CA LYS A 39 20.22 4.82 2.05
C LYS A 39 19.35 4.09 3.09
N LEU A 40 18.03 4.15 2.96
CA LEU A 40 17.08 3.49 3.87
C LEU A 40 17.11 1.97 3.72
N ALA A 41 17.49 1.43 2.55
CA ALA A 41 17.54 -0.02 2.31
C ALA A 41 18.60 -0.75 3.17
N THR A 42 19.60 -0.01 3.64
CA THR A 42 20.73 -0.50 4.44
C THR A 42 20.68 0.00 5.89
N GLU A 43 19.73 0.88 6.22
CA GLU A 43 19.62 1.46 7.56
C GLU A 43 18.89 0.47 8.50
N PRO A 44 19.37 0.26 9.73
CA PRO A 44 18.64 -0.52 10.71
C PRO A 44 17.46 0.29 11.25
N PHE A 45 16.32 -0.39 11.46
CA PHE A 45 15.12 0.18 12.05
C PHE A 45 14.68 -0.69 13.22
N ASP A 46 14.36 -0.05 14.35
CA ASP A 46 13.99 -0.75 15.58
C ASP A 46 12.53 -1.23 15.57
N ASN A 47 11.67 -0.56 14.80
CA ASN A 47 10.25 -0.90 14.63
C ASN A 47 9.69 -0.24 13.35
N ILE A 48 8.45 -0.56 12.96
CA ILE A 48 7.83 0.08 11.78
C ILE A 48 7.61 1.58 11.98
N ALA A 49 7.43 2.09 13.21
CA ALA A 49 7.24 3.53 13.43
C ALA A 49 8.52 4.27 13.06
N ASP A 50 9.66 3.67 13.39
CA ASP A 50 11.00 4.16 13.06
C ASP A 50 11.25 4.14 11.54
N LEU A 51 10.84 3.06 10.87
CA LEU A 51 10.84 2.95 9.40
C LEU A 51 9.95 4.02 8.73
N CYS A 52 8.69 4.13 9.15
CA CYS A 52 7.72 5.10 8.63
C CYS A 52 8.22 6.54 8.84
N ALA A 53 8.78 6.84 10.02
CA ALA A 53 9.38 8.13 10.29
C ALA A 53 10.54 8.42 9.33
N ALA A 54 11.44 7.45 9.08
CA ALA A 54 12.55 7.63 8.15
C ALA A 54 12.08 7.93 6.72
N ILE A 55 11.10 7.17 6.24
CA ILE A 55 10.49 7.38 4.91
C ILE A 55 9.82 8.76 4.83
N LEU A 56 8.97 9.11 5.81
CA LEU A 56 8.28 10.40 5.83
C LEU A 56 9.23 11.59 5.92
N ILE A 57 10.30 11.49 6.70
CA ILE A 57 11.30 12.56 6.78
C ILE A 57 11.93 12.80 5.41
N GLN A 58 12.34 11.73 4.72
CA GLN A 58 12.97 11.85 3.41
C GLN A 58 11.98 12.38 2.38
N GLY A 59 10.77 11.84 2.35
CA GLY A 59 9.73 12.24 1.41
C GLY A 59 9.22 13.66 1.64
N MET A 60 8.99 14.10 2.88
CA MET A 60 8.60 15.49 3.13
C MET A 60 9.71 16.48 2.91
N THR A 61 10.98 16.11 3.13
CA THR A 61 12.10 16.97 2.75
C THR A 61 12.10 17.23 1.24
N ALA A 62 11.83 16.20 0.43
CA ALA A 62 11.68 16.35 -1.02
C ALA A 62 10.42 17.15 -1.38
N GLN A 63 9.29 16.86 -0.73
CA GLN A 63 8.02 17.52 -1.02
C GLN A 63 8.05 19.01 -0.73
N ILE A 64 8.64 19.43 0.39
CA ILE A 64 8.78 20.87 0.73
C ILE A 64 9.60 21.61 -0.32
N LYS A 65 10.67 20.99 -0.84
CA LYS A 65 11.50 21.57 -1.92
C LYS A 65 10.73 21.69 -3.24
N ARG A 66 9.85 20.74 -3.54
CA ARG A 66 9.00 20.76 -4.74
C ARG A 66 7.83 21.75 -4.61
N GLY A 67 7.37 21.98 -3.39
CA GLY A 67 6.19 22.79 -3.08
C GLY A 67 5.08 21.93 -2.47
N LEU A 68 4.36 22.52 -1.52
CA LEU A 68 3.20 21.87 -0.90
C LEU A 68 1.97 21.96 -1.80
N SER A 69 1.17 20.90 -1.82
CA SER A 69 -0.15 20.91 -2.46
C SER A 69 -1.01 22.00 -1.82
N ARG A 70 -1.65 22.79 -2.67
CA ARG A 70 -2.53 23.88 -2.30
C ARG A 70 -3.92 23.61 -2.84
N GLU A 71 -4.92 23.97 -2.05
CA GLU A 71 -6.32 23.85 -2.40
C GLU A 71 -6.93 25.26 -2.46
N TYR A 72 -7.86 25.45 -3.38
CA TYR A 72 -8.69 26.64 -3.44
C TYR A 72 -9.85 26.46 -2.47
N VAL A 73 -9.93 27.33 -1.47
CA VAL A 73 -11.03 27.33 -0.51
C VAL A 73 -11.86 28.59 -0.73
N PRO A 74 -13.15 28.46 -1.10
CA PRO A 74 -14.00 29.63 -1.25
C PRO A 74 -14.23 30.25 0.12
N HIS A 75 -13.96 31.54 0.21
CA HIS A 75 -14.17 32.36 1.39
C HIS A 75 -14.99 33.59 1.00
N THR A 76 -16.03 33.90 1.77
CA THR A 76 -16.93 35.02 1.50
C THR A 76 -16.68 36.14 2.50
N ASP A 77 -16.27 37.32 2.02
CA ASP A 77 -15.92 38.47 2.85
C ASP A 77 -16.45 39.80 2.30
N GLU A 78 -16.52 40.83 3.15
CA GLU A 78 -16.80 42.22 2.76
C GLU A 78 -15.53 42.90 2.24
N LEU A 79 -15.42 43.09 0.93
CA LEU A 79 -14.24 43.68 0.29
C LEU A 79 -14.49 45.13 -0.14
N ASP A 80 -13.49 45.99 0.10
CA ASP A 80 -13.44 47.37 -0.41
C ASP A 80 -13.13 47.41 -1.92
N SER A 81 -12.47 46.37 -2.44
CA SER A 81 -12.17 46.19 -3.86
C SER A 81 -12.78 44.87 -4.33
N PRO A 82 -13.79 44.90 -5.22
CA PRO A 82 -14.50 43.70 -5.64
C PRO A 82 -13.58 42.75 -6.42
N ARG A 83 -13.56 41.48 -6.02
CA ARG A 83 -12.82 40.40 -6.70
C ARG A 83 -13.54 39.06 -6.49
N GLY A 84 -13.38 38.13 -7.41
CA GLY A 84 -14.09 36.86 -7.38
C GLY A 84 -15.58 37.01 -7.68
N LYS A 85 -16.42 36.13 -7.13
CA LYS A 85 -17.87 36.14 -7.33
C LYS A 85 -18.52 37.14 -6.38
N ILE A 86 -19.18 38.18 -6.93
CA ILE A 86 -19.90 39.17 -6.14
C ILE A 86 -21.25 38.57 -5.68
N GLU A 87 -21.48 38.53 -4.37
CA GLU A 87 -22.73 38.09 -3.76
C GLU A 87 -23.65 39.32 -3.56
N ILE A 88 -24.31 39.74 -4.64
CA ILE A 88 -25.14 40.95 -4.65
C ILE A 88 -26.26 40.87 -3.60
N THR A 89 -26.93 39.73 -3.50
CA THR A 89 -28.01 39.50 -2.53
C THR A 89 -27.52 39.70 -1.08
N GLU A 90 -26.35 39.18 -0.74
CA GLU A 90 -25.76 39.34 0.59
C GLU A 90 -25.30 40.78 0.85
N SER A 91 -24.75 41.45 -0.17
CA SER A 91 -24.32 42.85 -0.09
C SER A 91 -25.49 43.80 0.18
N VAL A 92 -26.64 43.55 -0.46
CA VAL A 92 -27.88 44.29 -0.21
C VAL A 92 -28.43 43.96 1.19
N ARG A 93 -28.49 42.66 1.55
CA ARG A 93 -29.00 42.22 2.85
C ARG A 93 -28.24 42.81 4.03
N LYS A 94 -26.91 42.89 3.93
CA LYS A 94 -26.02 43.48 4.96
C LYS A 94 -25.80 44.99 4.81
N ALA A 95 -26.48 45.62 3.85
CA ALA A 95 -26.35 47.06 3.54
C ALA A 95 -24.90 47.54 3.32
N THR A 96 -24.02 46.67 2.82
CA THR A 96 -22.57 46.95 2.70
C THR A 96 -22.27 48.01 1.63
N LEU A 97 -23.17 48.15 0.66
CA LEU A 97 -23.12 49.17 -0.40
C LEU A 97 -23.01 50.59 0.16
N SER A 98 -23.68 50.89 1.28
CA SER A 98 -23.61 52.19 1.97
C SER A 98 -22.20 52.51 2.48
N ARG A 99 -21.42 51.47 2.81
CA ARG A 99 -20.02 51.54 3.25
C ARG A 99 -19.04 51.37 2.07
N LYS A 100 -19.51 51.41 0.82
CA LYS A 100 -18.74 51.14 -0.41
C LYS A 100 -18.02 49.78 -0.42
N ARG A 101 -18.59 48.78 0.26
CA ARG A 101 -18.10 47.40 0.31
C ARG A 101 -19.04 46.43 -0.39
N LEU A 102 -18.49 45.40 -1.01
CA LEU A 102 -19.26 44.29 -1.58
C LEU A 102 -18.90 42.98 -0.91
N VAL A 103 -19.92 42.18 -0.57
CA VAL A 103 -19.73 40.80 -0.15
C VAL A 103 -19.32 40.00 -1.39
N CYS A 104 -18.11 39.44 -1.37
CA CYS A 104 -17.57 38.67 -2.48
C CYS A 104 -17.06 37.32 -1.98
N THR A 105 -17.32 36.27 -2.75
CA THR A 105 -16.71 34.95 -2.58
C THR A 105 -15.44 34.88 -3.44
N VAL A 106 -14.30 34.70 -2.77
CA VAL A 106 -12.98 34.56 -3.38
C VAL A 106 -12.39 33.21 -3.04
N ASP A 107 -11.59 32.65 -3.95
CA ASP A 107 -10.89 31.41 -3.68
C ASP A 107 -9.51 31.70 -3.09
N ASP A 108 -9.33 31.40 -1.81
CA ASP A 108 -8.04 31.52 -1.13
C ASP A 108 -7.16 30.32 -1.47
N PHE A 109 -5.93 30.59 -1.93
CA PHE A 109 -4.97 29.56 -2.31
C PHE A 109 -4.15 29.13 -1.08
N THR A 110 -4.68 28.16 -0.33
CA THR A 110 -4.12 27.75 0.96
C THR A 110 -3.28 26.48 0.86
N VAL A 111 -2.19 26.43 1.64
CA VAL A 111 -1.42 25.19 1.86
C VAL A 111 -2.10 24.26 2.87
N ASP A 112 -3.19 24.69 3.49
CA ASP A 112 -3.95 23.93 4.48
C ASP A 112 -4.85 22.85 3.85
N SER A 113 -4.28 22.11 2.89
CA SER A 113 -4.92 21.03 2.15
C SER A 113 -5.03 19.77 3.00
N ARG A 114 -6.01 18.92 2.67
CA ARG A 114 -6.23 17.66 3.39
C ARG A 114 -4.98 16.75 3.45
N PRO A 115 -4.22 16.54 2.37
CA PRO A 115 -2.99 15.74 2.42
C PRO A 115 -1.96 16.33 3.40
N ASN A 116 -1.78 17.65 3.41
CA ASN A 116 -0.84 18.33 4.30
C ASN A 116 -1.27 18.20 5.77
N ARG A 117 -2.56 18.35 6.08
CA ARG A 117 -3.11 18.17 7.44
C ARG A 117 -2.87 16.75 7.96
N ILE A 118 -3.10 15.72 7.13
CA ILE A 118 -2.86 14.31 7.47
C ILE A 118 -1.38 14.08 7.77
N ILE A 119 -0.49 14.55 6.90
CA ILE A 119 0.95 14.36 7.08
C ILE A 119 1.45 15.09 8.33
N LYS A 120 1.05 16.36 8.53
CA LYS A 120 1.42 17.12 9.74
C LYS A 120 0.97 16.40 11.02
N SER A 121 -0.28 15.94 11.04
CA SER A 121 -0.85 15.24 12.20
C SER A 121 -0.16 13.90 12.45
N THR A 122 0.24 13.19 11.39
CA THR A 122 0.96 11.92 11.50
C THR A 122 2.39 12.12 12.01
N MET A 123 3.10 13.15 11.54
CA MET A 123 4.42 13.49 12.07
C MET A 123 4.34 13.88 13.56
N LEU A 124 3.29 14.61 13.96
CA LEU A 124 3.05 14.94 15.38
C LEU A 124 2.83 13.68 16.23
N LEU A 125 2.09 12.69 15.70
CA LEU A 125 1.89 11.40 16.35
C LEU A 125 3.23 10.65 16.50
N LEU A 126 4.02 10.55 15.42
CA LEU A 126 5.31 9.85 15.41
C LEU A 126 6.36 10.46 16.34
N VAL A 127 6.34 11.78 16.58
CA VAL A 127 7.24 12.43 17.56
C VAL A 127 7.08 11.84 18.97
N HIS A 128 5.90 11.33 19.31
CA HIS A 128 5.59 10.70 20.59
C HIS A 128 5.77 9.17 20.58
N ALA A 129 6.03 8.57 19.42
CA ALA A 129 6.27 7.15 19.28
C ALA A 129 7.70 6.75 19.74
N ASP A 130 7.94 5.46 19.83
CA ASP A 130 9.26 4.88 20.11
C ASP A 130 10.12 4.89 18.84
N ILE A 131 10.69 6.05 18.53
CA ILE A 131 11.59 6.26 17.38
C ILE A 131 12.86 6.98 17.83
N SER A 132 13.92 6.90 17.04
CA SER A 132 15.22 7.46 17.44
C SER A 132 15.17 8.98 17.71
N PRO A 133 15.96 9.50 18.68
CA PRO A 133 15.99 10.93 19.01
C PRO A 133 16.33 11.84 17.81
N ASN A 134 17.20 11.36 16.91
CA ASN A 134 17.52 12.06 15.67
C ASN A 134 16.30 12.21 14.76
N ARG A 135 15.50 11.13 14.58
CA ARG A 135 14.27 11.18 13.79
C ARG A 135 13.22 12.10 14.42
N LYS A 136 13.05 12.07 15.75
CA LYS A 136 12.16 13.03 16.47
C LYS A 136 12.56 14.48 16.17
N THR A 137 13.85 14.79 16.19
CA THR A 137 14.37 16.14 15.90
C THR A 137 14.09 16.56 14.46
N ARG A 138 14.33 15.67 13.49
CA ARG A 138 14.06 15.93 12.07
C ARG A 138 12.57 16.12 11.80
N LEU A 139 11.70 15.32 12.41
CA LEU A 139 10.24 15.50 12.32
C LEU A 139 9.79 16.86 12.84
N ARG A 140 10.28 17.30 14.01
CA ARG A 140 9.94 18.63 14.56
C ARG A 140 10.34 19.77 13.62
N ARG A 141 11.51 19.68 12.98
CA ARG A 141 11.95 20.66 11.97
C ARG A 141 10.99 20.71 10.77
N LEU A 142 10.58 19.56 10.25
CA LEU A 142 9.62 19.47 9.14
C LEU A 142 8.23 20.00 9.53
N ILE A 143 7.77 19.71 10.76
CA ILE A 143 6.51 20.24 11.29
C ILE A 143 6.52 21.77 11.33
N ALA A 144 7.64 22.40 11.69
CA ALA A 144 7.79 23.85 11.68
C ALA A 144 7.68 24.47 10.27
N CYS A 145 8.04 23.72 9.22
CA CYS A 145 7.81 24.15 7.84
C CYS A 145 6.32 24.13 7.43
N LEU A 146 5.45 23.50 8.24
CA LEU A 146 4.01 23.37 8.00
C LEU A 146 3.20 24.30 8.92
N ASN A 147 3.70 25.50 9.26
CA ASN A 147 3.03 26.43 10.18
C ASN A 147 1.62 26.84 9.70
N GLY A 148 1.43 27.05 8.39
CA GLY A 148 0.12 27.38 7.79
C GLY A 148 -0.83 26.20 7.57
N VAL A 149 -0.53 25.03 8.14
CA VAL A 149 -1.33 23.81 7.99
C VAL A 149 -1.96 23.43 9.33
N GLY A 150 -3.26 23.20 9.36
CA GLY A 150 -4.02 22.75 10.52
C GLY A 150 -3.71 21.32 10.95
N ARG A 151 -4.31 20.91 12.07
CA ARG A 151 -4.32 19.51 12.51
C ARG A 151 -5.63 18.85 12.08
N THR A 152 -5.61 17.54 11.89
CA THR A 152 -6.80 16.73 11.63
C THR A 152 -6.85 15.56 12.61
N ASP A 153 -8.05 15.13 12.98
CA ASP A 153 -8.23 13.91 13.78
C ASP A 153 -8.01 12.69 12.89
N LEU A 154 -6.86 12.06 13.06
CA LEU A 154 -6.43 10.88 12.32
C LEU A 154 -7.31 9.63 12.53
N ARG A 155 -8.11 9.59 13.60
CA ARG A 155 -9.07 8.50 13.86
C ARG A 155 -10.29 8.58 12.94
N ARG A 156 -10.70 9.80 12.60
CA ARG A 156 -11.93 10.10 11.85
C ARG A 156 -11.67 10.64 10.45
N THR A 157 -10.41 10.93 10.13
CA THR A 157 -10.06 11.42 8.79
C THR A 157 -10.42 10.37 7.75
N ASP A 158 -11.02 10.82 6.66
CA ASP A 158 -11.18 9.97 5.49
C ASP A 158 -9.80 9.80 4.84
N TRP A 159 -9.48 8.59 4.41
CA TRP A 159 -8.21 8.25 3.76
C TRP A 159 -8.33 8.14 2.24
N HIS A 160 -9.54 8.25 1.69
CA HIS A 160 -9.80 8.25 0.26
C HIS A 160 -9.47 9.61 -0.35
N ILE A 161 -8.19 9.81 -0.65
CA ILE A 161 -7.70 10.98 -1.38
C ILE A 161 -7.66 10.63 -2.87
N ARG A 162 -8.26 11.48 -3.70
CA ARG A 162 -8.12 11.37 -5.15
C ARG A 162 -6.75 11.90 -5.55
N PHE A 163 -5.97 11.04 -6.19
CA PHE A 163 -4.66 11.42 -6.71
C PHE A 163 -4.75 11.73 -8.20
N ASP A 164 -4.23 12.89 -8.58
CA ASP A 164 -4.11 13.37 -9.95
C ASP A 164 -2.63 13.73 -10.24
N ARG A 165 -2.36 14.23 -11.44
CA ARG A 165 -0.99 14.60 -11.84
C ARG A 165 -0.35 15.67 -10.93
N ASN A 166 -1.14 16.50 -10.26
CA ASN A 166 -0.66 17.60 -9.42
C ASN A 166 -0.31 17.16 -7.99
N ASN A 167 -0.93 16.08 -7.50
CA ASN A 167 -0.70 15.58 -6.13
C ASN A 167 -0.20 14.13 -6.07
N GLU A 168 0.14 13.50 -7.20
CA GLU A 168 0.63 12.12 -7.26
C GLU A 168 1.85 11.87 -6.34
N THR A 169 2.69 12.88 -6.16
CA THR A 169 3.84 12.86 -5.24
C THR A 169 3.46 12.60 -3.77
N TYR A 170 2.21 12.89 -3.39
CA TYR A 170 1.68 12.61 -2.05
C TYR A 170 1.23 11.16 -1.86
N ARG A 171 1.02 10.39 -2.93
CA ARG A 171 0.43 9.04 -2.83
C ARG A 171 1.19 8.13 -1.86
N MET A 172 2.52 8.09 -1.99
CA MET A 172 3.37 7.33 -1.08
C MET A 172 3.32 7.91 0.34
N LEU A 173 3.43 9.23 0.49
CA LEU A 173 3.43 9.89 1.80
C LEU A 173 2.15 9.59 2.59
N ILE A 174 1.00 9.66 1.93
CA ILE A 174 -0.30 9.34 2.53
C ILE A 174 -0.41 7.85 2.83
N GLY A 175 0.10 6.97 1.95
CA GLY A 175 0.18 5.53 2.21
C GLY A 175 0.99 5.19 3.46
N ILE A 176 2.16 5.82 3.63
CA ILE A 176 3.00 5.65 4.83
C ILE A 176 2.34 6.28 6.06
N CYS A 177 1.66 7.42 5.90
CA CYS A 177 0.90 8.01 7.01
C CYS A 177 -0.21 7.06 7.48
N TYR A 178 -0.95 6.47 6.54
CA TYR A 178 -2.00 5.50 6.84
C TYR A 178 -1.44 4.31 7.63
N LEU A 179 -0.32 3.74 7.16
CA LEU A 179 0.36 2.63 7.81
C LEU A 179 0.79 2.97 9.25
N ALA A 180 1.47 4.11 9.41
CA ALA A 180 1.95 4.57 10.71
C ALA A 180 0.80 4.82 11.69
N VAL A 181 -0.26 5.48 11.22
CA VAL A 181 -1.40 5.85 12.07
C VAL A 181 -2.21 4.64 12.49
N LYS A 182 -2.51 3.72 11.57
CA LYS A 182 -3.32 2.55 11.92
C LYS A 182 -2.58 1.63 12.88
N GLY A 183 -1.29 1.39 12.65
CA GLY A 183 -0.47 0.65 13.62
C GLY A 183 -0.41 1.34 15.00
N LEU A 184 -0.20 2.67 15.05
CA LEU A 184 -0.02 3.38 16.33
C LEU A 184 -1.32 3.52 17.12
N LEU A 185 -2.44 3.73 16.43
CA LEU A 185 -3.74 3.94 17.07
C LEU A 185 -4.40 2.64 17.55
N GLN A 186 -4.04 1.50 16.96
CA GLN A 186 -4.56 0.18 17.38
C GLN A 186 -3.83 -0.35 18.63
N SER A 187 -2.68 0.22 19.00
CA SER A 187 -1.98 -0.07 20.26
C SER A 187 -2.74 0.51 21.47
N SER A 188 -3.58 -0.30 22.11
CA SER A 188 -4.43 0.11 23.24
C SER A 188 -3.75 0.06 24.61
N GLN A 189 -2.42 -0.10 24.72
CA GLN A 189 -1.72 -0.09 26.01
C GLN A 189 -0.75 1.09 26.17
N PRO A 190 -0.88 1.90 27.25
CA PRO A 190 0.08 2.94 27.58
C PRO A 190 1.34 2.31 28.21
N GLY A 191 2.41 2.23 27.43
CA GLY A 191 3.72 1.76 27.87
C GLY A 191 4.32 0.78 26.87
N LYS A 192 5.44 1.15 26.24
CA LYS A 192 6.12 0.40 25.16
C LYS A 192 5.15 -0.15 24.11
N ALA A 193 4.44 0.76 23.46
CA ALA A 193 3.62 0.47 22.29
C ALA A 193 4.52 -0.02 21.13
N LEU A 194 4.67 -1.34 21.00
CA LEU A 194 5.16 -1.94 19.76
C LEU A 194 4.07 -1.71 18.72
N LEU A 195 4.37 -0.93 17.69
CA LEU A 195 3.50 -0.66 16.54
C LEU A 195 2.94 -1.94 15.87
N MET A 196 3.55 -3.08 16.18
CA MET A 196 3.48 -4.33 15.46
C MET A 196 2.40 -5.27 15.94
N ASP A 197 1.79 -5.01 17.10
CA ASP A 197 0.74 -5.92 17.58
C ASP A 197 -0.47 -5.93 16.64
N PHE A 198 -0.70 -4.86 15.86
CA PHE A 198 -1.82 -4.80 14.91
C PHE A 198 -1.54 -3.83 13.75
N LEU A 199 -0.63 -4.15 12.83
CA LEU A 199 -0.98 -3.84 11.45
C LEU A 199 -2.10 -4.81 11.09
N ASP A 200 -3.33 -4.31 11.00
CA ASP A 200 -4.49 -5.12 10.60
C ASP A 200 -4.13 -6.01 9.40
N ASP A 201 -4.45 -7.31 9.47
CA ASP A 201 -4.13 -8.33 8.46
C ASP A 201 -4.50 -7.83 7.06
N GLN A 202 -5.57 -7.04 6.94
CA GLN A 202 -6.01 -6.42 5.69
C GLN A 202 -4.99 -5.45 5.07
N GLN A 203 -4.26 -4.68 5.90
CA GLN A 203 -3.27 -3.71 5.40
C GLN A 203 -2.00 -4.41 4.93
N MET A 204 -1.53 -5.39 5.69
CA MET A 204 -0.38 -6.20 5.29
C MET A 204 -0.69 -7.02 4.05
N HIS A 205 -1.91 -7.55 3.95
CA HIS A 205 -2.40 -8.21 2.73
C HIS A 205 -2.29 -7.30 1.51
N ARG A 206 -2.80 -6.05 1.58
CA ARG A 206 -2.68 -5.09 0.48
C ARG A 206 -1.24 -4.71 0.13
N ILE A 207 -0.35 -4.62 1.13
CA ILE A 207 1.08 -4.38 0.88
C ILE A 207 1.68 -5.60 0.18
N TYR A 208 1.32 -6.81 0.59
CA TYR A 208 1.78 -8.05 0.03
C TYR A 208 1.34 -8.23 -1.43
N GLU A 209 0.07 -8.01 -1.75
CA GLU A 209 -0.45 -7.98 -3.13
C GLU A 209 0.36 -7.01 -4.01
N LYS A 210 0.50 -5.76 -3.56
CA LYS A 210 1.22 -4.72 -4.31
C LYS A 210 2.71 -5.00 -4.42
N PHE A 211 3.30 -5.64 -3.42
CA PHE A 211 4.68 -6.09 -3.45
C PHE A 211 4.87 -7.12 -4.56
N LEU A 212 4.05 -8.18 -4.61
CA LEU A 212 4.15 -9.21 -5.64
C LEU A 212 3.94 -8.61 -7.04
N TYR A 213 2.88 -7.81 -7.22
CA TYR A 213 2.62 -7.12 -8.47
C TYR A 213 3.82 -6.25 -8.88
N GLY A 214 4.31 -5.43 -7.95
CA GLY A 214 5.41 -4.50 -8.20
C GLY A 214 6.73 -5.21 -8.49
N TYR A 215 6.98 -6.35 -7.85
CA TYR A 215 8.15 -7.20 -8.09
C TYR A 215 8.14 -7.73 -9.51
N TYR A 216 7.11 -8.48 -9.90
CA TYR A 216 7.05 -9.09 -11.22
C TYR A 216 6.97 -8.04 -12.34
N SER A 217 6.21 -6.96 -12.14
CA SER A 217 6.10 -5.87 -13.12
C SER A 217 7.45 -5.21 -13.45
N ARG A 218 8.40 -5.27 -12.52
CA ARG A 218 9.69 -4.59 -12.63
C ARG A 218 10.82 -5.54 -12.98
N GLU A 219 11.01 -6.59 -12.19
CA GLU A 219 12.17 -7.48 -12.33
C GLU A 219 12.02 -8.39 -13.56
N TRP A 220 10.78 -8.68 -13.98
CA TRP A 220 10.48 -9.49 -15.17
C TRP A 220 9.94 -8.66 -16.35
N GLN A 221 10.12 -7.34 -16.29
CA GLN A 221 9.69 -6.41 -17.34
C GLN A 221 10.33 -6.77 -18.69
N GLY A 222 9.51 -6.82 -19.75
CA GLY A 222 9.96 -7.08 -21.11
C GLY A 222 10.02 -8.56 -21.49
N ARG A 223 10.03 -9.46 -20.52
CA ARG A 223 9.85 -10.91 -20.74
C ARG A 223 8.43 -11.36 -20.40
N ILE A 224 7.88 -10.86 -19.30
CA ILE A 224 6.55 -11.24 -18.81
C ILE A 224 5.68 -9.99 -18.67
N SER A 225 4.49 -10.05 -19.23
CA SER A 225 3.44 -9.07 -18.99
C SER A 225 2.82 -9.32 -17.62
N THR A 226 2.93 -8.33 -16.73
CA THR A 226 2.31 -8.37 -15.40
C THR A 226 1.09 -7.45 -15.38
N THR A 227 -0.08 -7.99 -15.07
CA THR A 227 -1.34 -7.22 -15.03
C THR A 227 -2.21 -7.58 -13.84
N HIS A 228 -3.22 -6.76 -13.58
CA HIS A 228 -4.30 -7.02 -12.61
C HIS A 228 -5.67 -7.02 -13.34
N HIS A 229 -5.65 -7.35 -14.64
CA HIS A 229 -6.84 -7.20 -15.48
C HIS A 229 -7.99 -8.08 -14.98
N ARG A 230 -9.19 -7.50 -15.03
CA ARG A 230 -10.42 -8.24 -14.72
C ARG A 230 -10.56 -9.40 -15.69
N ILE A 231 -10.85 -10.57 -15.13
CA ILE A 231 -11.20 -11.75 -15.91
C ILE A 231 -12.72 -11.64 -16.16
N PRO A 232 -13.19 -11.60 -17.41
CA PRO A 232 -14.62 -11.56 -17.68
C PRO A 232 -15.25 -12.91 -17.32
N TRP A 233 -16.52 -12.88 -16.92
CA TRP A 233 -17.33 -14.09 -16.85
C TRP A 233 -17.62 -14.60 -18.24
N MET A 234 -17.32 -15.87 -18.49
CA MET A 234 -17.61 -16.55 -19.74
C MET A 234 -18.99 -17.24 -19.66
N CYS A 235 -20.05 -16.43 -19.60
CA CYS A 235 -21.45 -16.89 -19.50
C CYS A 235 -22.40 -16.06 -20.38
N SER A 236 -23.60 -16.60 -20.64
CA SER A 236 -24.58 -16.01 -21.57
C SER A 236 -25.39 -14.84 -21.00
N ALA A 237 -25.46 -14.68 -19.68
CA ALA A 237 -26.12 -13.56 -18.99
C ALA A 237 -25.35 -13.23 -17.70
N GLY A 238 -25.11 -11.94 -17.41
CA GLY A 238 -24.10 -11.52 -16.42
C GLY A 238 -24.43 -10.27 -15.62
N GLU A 239 -25.70 -9.94 -15.40
CA GLU A 239 -26.07 -8.85 -14.51
C GLU A 239 -25.85 -9.23 -13.03
N GLY A 240 -25.20 -8.35 -12.26
CA GLY A 240 -25.00 -8.54 -10.82
C GLY A 240 -23.90 -9.53 -10.42
N LEU A 241 -23.11 -10.07 -11.36
CA LEU A 241 -22.01 -10.97 -11.04
C LEU A 241 -20.84 -10.22 -10.35
N PRO A 242 -20.18 -10.85 -9.37
CA PRO A 242 -19.04 -10.25 -8.71
C PRO A 242 -17.88 -10.06 -9.70
N VAL A 243 -17.13 -8.97 -9.53
CA VAL A 243 -15.96 -8.71 -10.38
C VAL A 243 -14.86 -9.72 -10.06
N MET A 244 -14.43 -10.49 -11.06
CA MET A 244 -13.25 -11.35 -10.94
C MET A 244 -11.99 -10.55 -11.22
N GLN A 245 -11.28 -10.19 -10.16
CA GLN A 245 -10.04 -9.44 -10.23
C GLN A 245 -8.97 -10.15 -9.40
N PRO A 246 -8.08 -10.92 -10.03
CA PRO A 246 -6.93 -11.52 -9.34
C PRO A 246 -5.90 -10.45 -8.96
N ASP A 247 -5.04 -10.79 -8.01
CA ASP A 247 -4.00 -9.87 -7.51
C ASP A 247 -2.89 -9.65 -8.52
N VAL A 248 -2.41 -10.73 -9.15
CA VAL A 248 -1.37 -10.69 -10.18
C VAL A 248 -1.69 -11.70 -11.28
N VAL A 249 -1.55 -11.27 -12.54
CA VAL A 249 -1.57 -12.14 -13.72
C VAL A 249 -0.26 -11.96 -14.46
N LEU A 250 0.47 -13.06 -14.61
CA LEU A 250 1.69 -13.15 -15.41
C LEU A 250 1.34 -13.83 -16.73
N ASP A 251 1.81 -13.25 -17.83
CA ASP A 251 1.50 -13.68 -19.20
C ASP A 251 2.75 -13.46 -20.08
N ASP A 252 3.31 -14.52 -20.63
CA ASP A 252 4.46 -14.46 -21.55
C ASP A 252 4.03 -14.46 -23.03
N GLY A 253 2.72 -14.37 -23.30
CA GLY A 253 2.12 -14.47 -24.62
C GLY A 253 1.79 -15.89 -25.05
N ARG A 254 2.24 -16.93 -24.33
CA ARG A 254 1.94 -18.34 -24.60
C ARG A 254 1.21 -19.00 -23.44
N ASP A 255 1.63 -18.76 -22.21
CA ASP A 255 1.04 -19.35 -21.02
C ASP A 255 0.62 -18.22 -20.06
N VAL A 256 -0.30 -18.52 -19.16
CA VAL A 256 -0.83 -17.56 -18.19
C VAL A 256 -0.78 -18.16 -16.79
N LEU A 257 -0.19 -17.42 -15.86
CA LEU A 257 -0.23 -17.74 -14.43
C LEU A 257 -1.04 -16.68 -13.69
N ILE A 258 -2.12 -17.12 -13.05
CA ILE A 258 -2.93 -16.29 -12.15
C ILE A 258 -2.43 -16.53 -10.73
N ILE A 259 -1.95 -15.47 -10.09
CA ILE A 259 -1.50 -15.50 -8.70
C ILE A 259 -2.48 -14.73 -7.84
N ASP A 260 -2.92 -15.38 -6.77
CA ASP A 260 -3.78 -14.80 -5.75
C ASP A 260 -3.01 -14.87 -4.41
N ALA A 261 -2.72 -13.70 -3.88
CA ALA A 261 -1.88 -13.50 -2.73
C ALA A 261 -2.70 -13.73 -1.47
N LYS A 262 -2.10 -14.33 -0.46
CA LYS A 262 -2.75 -14.58 0.82
C LYS A 262 -1.82 -14.21 1.96
N TYR A 263 -2.32 -13.34 2.85
CA TYR A 263 -1.60 -12.92 4.04
C TYR A 263 -2.55 -13.18 5.21
N TYR A 264 -2.22 -14.18 6.00
CA TYR A 264 -3.00 -14.57 7.17
C TYR A 264 -2.08 -14.74 8.36
N THR A 265 -2.57 -14.41 9.54
CA THR A 265 -1.90 -14.79 10.80
C THR A 265 -1.78 -16.32 10.95
N ARG A 266 -2.66 -17.10 10.29
CA ARG A 266 -2.59 -18.57 10.19
C ARG A 266 -2.91 -19.02 8.77
N THR A 267 -2.04 -19.85 8.20
CA THR A 267 -2.11 -20.30 6.81
C THR A 267 -2.97 -21.55 6.62
N MET A 268 -3.20 -22.32 7.70
CA MET A 268 -4.01 -23.53 7.70
C MET A 268 -5.32 -23.37 8.49
N GLN A 269 -6.40 -24.00 8.02
CA GLN A 269 -7.60 -24.20 8.84
C GLN A 269 -7.46 -25.45 9.70
N ARG A 270 -7.80 -25.35 10.99
CA ARG A 270 -7.81 -26.49 11.92
C ARG A 270 -9.24 -26.99 12.12
N ASN A 271 -9.59 -28.10 11.47
CA ASN A 271 -10.84 -28.81 11.70
C ASN A 271 -10.56 -30.25 12.16
N PHE A 272 -11.09 -30.61 13.33
CA PHE A 272 -11.08 -31.97 13.89
C PHE A 272 -9.73 -32.72 13.77
N GLY A 273 -8.61 -32.07 14.12
CA GLY A 273 -7.28 -32.70 14.12
C GLY A 273 -6.62 -32.83 12.74
N SER A 274 -7.27 -32.37 11.67
CA SER A 274 -6.71 -32.30 10.31
C SER A 274 -6.40 -30.86 9.90
N TYR A 275 -5.29 -30.69 9.17
CA TYR A 275 -4.87 -29.41 8.60
C TYR A 275 -5.40 -29.34 7.16
N THR A 276 -6.28 -28.40 6.86
CA THR A 276 -6.88 -28.26 5.53
C THR A 276 -6.62 -26.87 4.96
N MET A 277 -6.41 -26.81 3.64
CA MET A 277 -6.31 -25.55 2.90
C MET A 277 -7.64 -24.78 2.96
N HIS A 278 -7.58 -23.46 2.83
CA HIS A 278 -8.78 -22.61 2.75
C HIS A 278 -9.54 -22.90 1.44
N SER A 279 -10.63 -23.66 1.54
CA SER A 279 -11.45 -24.08 0.39
C SER A 279 -11.99 -22.92 -0.43
N ALA A 280 -12.36 -21.81 0.23
CA ALA A 280 -12.82 -20.59 -0.46
C ALA A 280 -11.77 -20.04 -1.45
N ASN A 281 -10.49 -20.04 -1.08
CA ASN A 281 -9.41 -19.59 -1.95
C ASN A 281 -9.22 -20.54 -3.13
N MET A 282 -9.35 -21.85 -2.89
CA MET A 282 -9.29 -22.87 -3.95
C MET A 282 -10.44 -22.70 -4.96
N TYR A 283 -11.67 -22.48 -4.48
CA TYR A 283 -12.82 -22.26 -5.35
C TYR A 283 -12.69 -20.97 -6.17
N GLN A 284 -12.21 -19.90 -5.54
CA GLN A 284 -11.94 -18.63 -6.23
C GLN A 284 -10.89 -18.81 -7.33
N MET A 285 -9.77 -19.46 -7.02
CA MET A 285 -8.70 -19.74 -7.99
C MET A 285 -9.21 -20.60 -9.15
N PHE A 286 -9.94 -21.68 -8.86
CA PHE A 286 -10.55 -22.53 -9.87
C PHE A 286 -11.47 -21.72 -10.81
N THR A 287 -12.29 -20.82 -10.24
CA THR A 287 -13.17 -19.92 -11.00
C THR A 287 -12.38 -19.01 -11.94
N TYR A 288 -11.30 -18.40 -11.46
CA TYR A 288 -10.42 -17.53 -12.26
C TYR A 288 -9.79 -18.29 -13.42
N VAL A 289 -9.19 -19.43 -13.12
CA VAL A 289 -8.49 -20.27 -14.10
C VAL A 289 -9.45 -20.76 -15.18
N LYS A 290 -10.65 -21.21 -14.83
CA LYS A 290 -11.64 -21.70 -15.82
C LYS A 290 -12.16 -20.60 -16.72
N ASN A 291 -12.52 -19.43 -16.18
CA ASN A 291 -12.99 -18.31 -16.99
C ASN A 291 -11.88 -17.77 -17.90
N LYS A 292 -10.64 -17.68 -17.40
CA LYS A 292 -9.50 -17.26 -18.22
C LYS A 292 -9.19 -18.28 -19.33
N THR A 293 -9.22 -19.57 -19.04
CA THR A 293 -9.05 -20.64 -20.04
C THR A 293 -10.09 -20.51 -21.15
N ALA A 294 -11.37 -20.40 -20.79
CA ALA A 294 -12.44 -20.24 -21.76
C ALA A 294 -12.33 -18.93 -22.56
N GLN A 295 -11.91 -17.83 -21.93
CA GLN A 295 -11.67 -16.55 -22.59
C GLN A 295 -10.60 -16.65 -23.68
N LEU A 296 -9.50 -17.35 -23.41
CA LEU A 296 -8.39 -17.52 -24.35
C LEU A 296 -8.76 -18.51 -25.47
N ALA A 297 -9.42 -19.61 -25.13
CA ALA A 297 -9.92 -20.58 -26.10
C ALA A 297 -10.90 -19.94 -27.10
N ALA A 298 -11.80 -19.07 -26.64
CA ALA A 298 -12.73 -18.32 -27.50
C ALA A 298 -12.03 -17.37 -28.49
N ARG A 299 -10.76 -17.02 -28.24
CA ARG A 299 -9.92 -16.21 -29.14
C ARG A 299 -9.07 -17.06 -30.09
N GLY A 300 -9.20 -18.38 -30.05
CA GLY A 300 -8.42 -19.31 -30.85
C GLY A 300 -7.01 -19.57 -30.31
N ASN A 301 -6.74 -19.23 -29.04
CA ASN A 301 -5.43 -19.41 -28.45
C ASN A 301 -5.39 -20.64 -27.54
N GLU A 302 -4.48 -21.57 -27.82
CA GLU A 302 -4.15 -22.70 -26.94
C GLU A 302 -3.09 -22.27 -25.92
N HIS A 303 -3.51 -21.49 -24.91
CA HIS A 303 -2.65 -21.09 -23.81
C HIS A 303 -2.86 -22.00 -22.59
N ALA A 304 -1.78 -22.48 -21.96
CA ALA A 304 -1.92 -23.14 -20.68
C ALA A 304 -2.23 -22.09 -19.61
N VAL A 305 -3.35 -22.23 -18.92
CA VAL A 305 -3.70 -21.37 -17.79
C VAL A 305 -3.48 -22.12 -16.49
N SER A 306 -2.60 -21.57 -15.65
CA SER A 306 -2.28 -22.07 -14.33
C SER A 306 -2.74 -21.12 -13.23
N GLY A 307 -3.00 -21.66 -12.05
CA GLY A 307 -3.33 -20.91 -10.84
C GLY A 307 -2.29 -21.12 -9.73
N LEU A 308 -1.99 -20.07 -8.97
CA LEU A 308 -1.12 -20.12 -7.81
C LEU A 308 -1.73 -19.34 -6.64
N LEU A 309 -2.05 -20.04 -5.55
CA LEU A 309 -2.29 -19.39 -4.27
C LEU A 309 -0.94 -19.21 -3.57
N LEU A 310 -0.50 -17.96 -3.38
CA LEU A 310 0.78 -17.65 -2.77
C LEU A 310 0.58 -17.05 -1.38
N TYR A 311 0.83 -17.86 -0.36
CA TYR A 311 0.69 -17.47 1.03
C TYR A 311 1.99 -16.85 1.56
N ALA A 312 1.92 -15.80 2.36
CA ALA A 312 3.07 -15.42 3.20
C ALA A 312 3.30 -16.53 4.23
N LYS A 313 4.52 -17.07 4.29
CA LYS A 313 4.87 -18.15 5.22
C LYS A 313 4.71 -17.68 6.66
N THR A 314 4.15 -18.56 7.49
CA THR A 314 3.98 -18.35 8.93
C THR A 314 4.93 -19.25 9.73
N ASP A 315 4.95 -19.09 11.05
CA ASP A 315 5.69 -19.98 11.95
C ASP A 315 5.03 -21.37 12.13
N GLU A 316 3.96 -21.69 11.37
CA GLU A 316 3.31 -23.01 11.43
C GLU A 316 4.24 -24.13 10.93
N GLU A 317 4.32 -25.25 11.65
CA GLU A 317 5.16 -26.41 11.29
C GLU A 317 4.78 -27.01 9.93
N ARG A 318 3.51 -26.89 9.53
CA ARG A 318 2.99 -27.38 8.25
C ARG A 318 2.50 -26.23 7.40
N GLN A 319 3.06 -26.13 6.21
CA GLN A 319 2.68 -25.16 5.19
C GLN A 319 1.78 -25.84 4.13
N PRO A 320 0.81 -25.13 3.53
CA PRO A 320 -0.18 -25.72 2.61
C PRO A 320 0.40 -26.00 1.22
N ASP A 321 1.69 -26.31 1.11
CA ASP A 321 2.34 -26.46 -0.19
C ASP A 321 1.84 -27.72 -0.91
N GLY A 322 1.29 -27.53 -2.11
CA GLY A 322 0.71 -28.62 -2.89
C GLY A 322 0.46 -28.24 -4.34
N GLU A 323 0.37 -29.23 -5.22
CA GLU A 323 0.10 -29.00 -6.63
C GLU A 323 -0.91 -30.02 -7.14
N PHE A 324 -1.87 -29.53 -7.92
CA PHE A 324 -3.07 -30.26 -8.28
C PHE A 324 -3.39 -30.04 -9.76
N ASP A 325 -3.71 -31.13 -10.45
CA ASP A 325 -4.44 -31.02 -11.72
C ASP A 325 -5.94 -30.89 -11.41
N MET A 326 -6.53 -29.77 -11.79
CA MET A 326 -7.93 -29.46 -11.55
C MET A 326 -8.66 -29.22 -12.87
N GLY A 327 -9.13 -30.32 -13.45
CA GLY A 327 -9.86 -30.31 -14.72
C GLY A 327 -8.99 -29.89 -15.89
N GLY A 328 -7.73 -30.36 -15.95
CA GLY A 328 -6.78 -30.05 -17.01
C GLY A 328 -6.06 -28.71 -16.86
N ASN A 329 -6.27 -28.00 -15.74
CA ASN A 329 -5.48 -26.84 -15.37
C ASN A 329 -4.63 -27.13 -14.13
N ARG A 330 -3.40 -26.66 -14.15
CA ARG A 330 -2.49 -26.75 -13.00
C ARG A 330 -2.83 -25.70 -11.97
N ILE A 331 -3.19 -26.10 -10.75
CA ILE A 331 -3.39 -25.21 -9.61
C ILE A 331 -2.42 -25.60 -8.50
N ALA A 332 -1.61 -24.64 -8.04
CA ALA A 332 -0.68 -24.85 -6.95
C ALA A 332 -0.97 -23.94 -5.76
N VAL A 333 -0.54 -24.41 -4.61
CA VAL A 333 -0.47 -23.63 -3.37
C VAL A 333 0.98 -23.64 -2.92
N ARG A 334 1.52 -22.45 -2.63
CA ARG A 334 2.90 -22.27 -2.17
C ARG A 334 2.97 -21.22 -1.07
N THR A 335 4.06 -21.25 -0.33
CA THR A 335 4.42 -20.24 0.65
C THR A 335 5.65 -19.45 0.25
N LEU A 336 5.64 -18.16 0.54
CA LEU A 336 6.78 -17.25 0.37
C LEU A 336 7.37 -16.92 1.74
N ASP A 337 8.61 -17.31 1.98
CA ASP A 337 9.31 -17.05 3.23
C ASP A 337 9.88 -15.63 3.26
N LEU A 338 9.15 -14.73 3.94
CA LEU A 338 9.53 -13.33 4.12
C LEU A 338 10.55 -13.11 5.25
N ASN A 339 10.99 -14.15 5.96
CA ASN A 339 11.98 -14.05 7.05
C ASN A 339 13.43 -14.21 6.56
N GLN A 340 13.62 -14.50 5.27
CA GLN A 340 14.96 -14.61 4.67
C GLN A 340 15.53 -13.23 4.33
N ASP A 341 16.81 -13.17 3.93
CA ASP A 341 17.31 -11.95 3.29
C ASP A 341 16.57 -11.71 1.95
N PHE A 342 16.62 -10.47 1.46
CA PHE A 342 15.86 -10.13 0.25
C PHE A 342 16.31 -10.93 -0.98
N ARG A 343 17.55 -11.44 -1.02
CA ARG A 343 18.01 -12.30 -2.12
C ARG A 343 17.31 -13.66 -2.08
N GLY A 344 17.14 -14.25 -0.91
CA GLY A 344 16.35 -15.47 -0.73
C GLY A 344 14.87 -15.27 -1.08
N ILE A 345 14.29 -14.11 -0.74
CA ILE A 345 12.92 -13.77 -1.14
C ILE A 345 12.81 -13.63 -2.66
N ALA A 346 13.75 -12.90 -3.29
CA ALA A 346 13.79 -12.72 -4.75
C ALA A 346 13.93 -14.06 -5.48
N SER A 347 14.85 -14.93 -5.03
CA SER A 347 15.03 -16.27 -5.59
C SER A 347 13.74 -17.09 -5.57
N GLN A 348 12.99 -17.09 -4.46
CA GLN A 348 11.71 -17.80 -4.38
C GLN A 348 10.67 -17.27 -5.37
N LEU A 349 10.66 -15.95 -5.62
CA LEU A 349 9.76 -15.33 -6.60
C LEU A 349 10.20 -15.62 -8.04
N ASP A 350 11.50 -15.60 -8.30
CA ASP A 350 12.05 -15.91 -9.62
C ASP A 350 11.84 -17.39 -9.98
N ASP A 351 11.96 -18.30 -9.02
CA ASP A 351 11.68 -19.73 -9.19
C ASP A 351 10.23 -20.00 -9.62
N ILE A 352 9.27 -19.16 -9.18
CA ILE A 352 7.88 -19.25 -9.65
C ILE A 352 7.86 -18.97 -11.15
N VAL A 353 8.51 -17.90 -11.61
CA VAL A 353 8.54 -17.57 -13.04
C VAL A 353 9.19 -18.70 -13.85
N THR A 354 10.38 -19.16 -13.45
CA THR A 354 11.10 -20.22 -14.17
C THR A 354 10.30 -21.52 -14.26
N ARG A 355 9.49 -21.83 -13.24
CA ARG A 355 8.67 -23.06 -13.21
C ARG A 355 7.46 -23.02 -14.13
N TYR A 356 6.86 -21.84 -14.33
CA TYR A 356 5.63 -21.68 -15.10
C TYR A 356 5.87 -21.15 -16.52
N PHE A 357 7.02 -20.52 -16.77
CA PHE A 357 7.42 -19.96 -18.06
C PHE A 357 8.85 -20.40 -18.43
N PRO A 358 9.07 -21.71 -18.65
CA PRO A 358 10.37 -22.22 -19.08
C PRO A 358 10.74 -21.65 -20.46
N ASP A 359 12.04 -21.51 -20.72
CA ASP A 359 12.58 -21.00 -21.99
C ASP A 359 12.17 -21.85 -23.22
#